data_AF-A0AAN5CDN4-F1
#
_entry.id   AF-A0AAN5CDN4-F1
#
_cell.length_a   1.000
_cell.length_b   1.000
_cell.length_c   1.000
_cell.angle_alpha   90.00
_cell.angle_beta   90.00
_cell.angle_gamma   90.00
#
_symmetry.space_group_name_H-M   'P 1'
#
loop_
_entity.id
_entity.type
_entity.pdbx_description
1 polymer ?
#
loop_
_entity_poly.entity_id
_entity_poly.type
_entity_poly.pdbx_seq_one_letter_code
_entity_poly.pdbx_strand_id
1 'polypeptide(L)'
;VHHYLEHLRFNSNGFNFRLISSLTRDRNLEKVQIALTLNASTADFDMTRTRKMLKQLPKMDKLRIDWKSWTSSMKEVVMDDLLIDDGTLLHISSNSNHAVLDKGCFTAEGILRVFEIMCQSPSDKKFVSFATSMVSFDSMIDCPNLKYE
;
A
#
# COMPACT_ATOMS: atom_id res chain seq x y z
N VAL A 1 -17.50 -12.29 -16.89
CA VAL A 1 -16.66 -11.26 -16.23
C VAL A 1 -15.22 -11.64 -16.48
N HIS A 2 -14.49 -10.89 -17.31
CA HIS A 2 -13.08 -11.17 -17.56
C HIS A 2 -12.26 -10.61 -16.39
N HIS A 3 -11.74 -11.49 -15.53
CA HIS A 3 -10.78 -11.11 -14.50
C HIS A 3 -9.42 -10.93 -15.18
N TYR A 4 -9.02 -9.67 -15.38
CA TYR A 4 -7.69 -9.35 -15.87
C TYR A 4 -6.74 -9.24 -14.68
N LEU A 5 -5.73 -10.11 -14.65
CA LEU A 5 -4.63 -10.08 -13.70
C LEU A 5 -3.42 -9.51 -14.42
N GLU A 6 -3.08 -8.25 -14.16
CA GLU A 6 -1.85 -7.66 -14.68
C GLU A 6 -0.76 -7.74 -13.61
N HIS A 7 0.27 -8.53 -13.90
CA HIS A 7 1.50 -8.60 -13.11
C HIS A 7 2.51 -7.62 -13.68
N LEU A 8 2.80 -6.57 -12.93
CA LEU A 8 3.76 -5.56 -13.33
C LEU A 8 4.97 -5.67 -12.41
N ARG A 9 6.11 -5.98 -13.03
CA ARG A 9 7.41 -6.01 -12.35
C ARG A 9 8.21 -4.79 -12.77
N PHE A 10 8.77 -4.11 -11.79
CA PHE A 10 9.56 -2.92 -12.02
C PHE A 10 10.91 -3.03 -11.34
N ASN A 11 11.94 -2.54 -12.03
CA ASN A 11 13.28 -2.38 -11.51
C ASN A 11 13.54 -0.89 -11.26
N SER A 12 14.29 -0.58 -10.19
CA SER A 12 14.60 0.76 -9.69
C SER A 12 15.00 1.79 -10.77
N ASN A 13 15.70 1.38 -11.82
CA ASN A 13 16.26 2.30 -12.83
C ASN A 13 15.27 2.76 -13.91
N GLY A 14 14.02 2.28 -13.91
CA GLY A 14 13.09 2.45 -15.03
C GLY A 14 11.65 2.83 -14.67
N PHE A 15 11.38 3.28 -13.45
CA PHE A 15 10.00 3.52 -13.02
C PHE A 15 9.36 4.73 -13.71
N ASN A 16 8.59 4.47 -14.77
CA ASN A 16 7.97 5.50 -15.59
C ASN A 16 6.53 5.76 -15.10
N PHE A 17 6.26 6.96 -14.55
CA PHE A 17 4.90 7.41 -14.19
C PHE A 17 3.91 7.31 -15.36
N ARG A 18 4.41 7.39 -16.60
CA ARG A 18 3.58 7.18 -17.79
C ARG A 18 2.99 5.77 -17.83
N LEU A 19 3.62 4.78 -17.19
CA LEU A 19 3.12 3.42 -17.19
C LEU A 19 1.80 3.30 -16.43
N ILE A 20 1.69 3.81 -15.20
CA ILE A 20 0.41 3.75 -14.46
C ILE A 20 -0.67 4.47 -15.24
N SER A 21 -0.40 5.70 -15.67
CA SER A 21 -1.40 6.42 -16.48
C SER A 21 -1.77 5.69 -17.76
N SER A 22 -0.85 4.95 -18.41
CA SER A 22 -1.17 4.14 -19.59
C SER A 22 -1.95 2.86 -19.27
N LEU A 23 -1.71 2.26 -18.10
CA LEU A 23 -2.39 1.05 -17.63
C LEU A 23 -3.81 1.35 -17.16
N THR A 24 -4.04 2.56 -16.67
CA THR A 24 -5.33 2.96 -16.10
C THR A 24 -6.19 3.76 -17.05
N ARG A 25 -5.61 4.37 -18.10
CA ARG A 25 -6.34 5.20 -19.05
C ARG A 25 -7.35 4.38 -19.84
N ASP A 26 -8.57 4.88 -19.90
CA ASP A 26 -9.71 4.31 -20.63
C ASP A 26 -10.12 2.89 -20.22
N ARG A 27 -9.73 2.45 -19.01
CA ARG A 27 -10.10 1.14 -18.46
C ARG A 27 -11.07 1.28 -17.29
N ASN A 28 -12.08 0.41 -17.23
CA ASN A 28 -12.87 0.23 -16.01
C ASN A 28 -12.10 -0.65 -15.03
N LEU A 29 -11.57 -0.04 -13.97
CA LEU A 29 -10.75 -0.71 -12.97
C LEU A 29 -11.55 -1.28 -11.79
N GLU A 30 -12.88 -1.08 -11.74
CA GLU A 30 -13.76 -1.55 -10.66
C GLU A 30 -13.81 -3.08 -10.53
N LYS A 31 -13.27 -3.82 -11.50
CA LYS A 31 -13.19 -5.28 -11.52
C LYS A 31 -11.77 -5.80 -11.78
N VAL A 32 -10.78 -4.91 -11.77
CA VAL A 32 -9.40 -5.23 -12.13
C VAL A 32 -8.60 -5.56 -10.88
N GLN A 33 -7.71 -6.54 -11.02
CA GLN A 33 -6.69 -6.86 -10.04
C GLN A 33 -5.31 -6.45 -10.56
N ILE A 34 -4.65 -5.57 -9.81
CA ILE A 34 -3.29 -5.12 -10.11
C ILE A 34 -2.34 -5.69 -9.07
N ALA A 35 -1.26 -6.32 -9.53
CA ALA A 35 -0.15 -6.76 -8.69
C ALA A 35 1.13 -6.02 -9.08
N LEU A 36 1.64 -5.19 -8.17
CA LEU A 36 2.88 -4.44 -8.32
C LEU A 36 3.98 -5.15 -7.53
N THR A 37 5.01 -5.64 -8.22
CA THR A 37 6.24 -6.09 -7.55
C THR A 37 7.33 -5.06 -7.80
N LEU A 38 7.77 -4.45 -6.71
CA LEU A 38 8.78 -3.41 -6.72
C LEU A 38 10.11 -4.04 -6.28
N ASN A 39 11.06 -4.14 -7.21
CA ASN A 39 12.39 -4.65 -6.93
C ASN A 39 13.35 -3.47 -6.81
N ALA A 40 13.93 -3.29 -5.63
CA ALA A 40 14.87 -2.22 -5.37
C ALA A 40 16.21 -2.80 -4.91
N SER A 41 17.28 -2.45 -5.62
CA SER A 41 18.59 -2.38 -5.01
C SER A 41 18.59 -1.18 -4.06
N THR A 42 18.93 -1.40 -2.79
CA THR A 42 18.72 -0.44 -1.70
C THR A 42 19.47 0.88 -1.83
N ALA A 43 20.47 0.98 -2.72
CA ALA A 43 21.27 2.19 -2.87
C ALA A 43 20.58 3.34 -3.62
N ASP A 44 19.60 3.08 -4.49
CA ASP A 44 19.08 4.08 -5.44
C ASP A 44 17.55 4.19 -5.49
N PHE A 45 16.85 3.69 -4.46
CA PHE A 45 15.38 3.70 -4.52
C PHE A 45 14.78 5.03 -4.07
N ASP A 46 14.14 5.73 -5.01
CA ASP A 46 13.43 6.98 -4.74
C ASP A 46 12.06 6.71 -4.10
N MET A 47 12.06 6.68 -2.77
CA MET A 47 10.89 6.46 -1.92
C MET A 47 9.83 7.53 -2.12
N THR A 48 10.24 8.80 -2.15
CA THR A 48 9.35 9.96 -2.32
C THR A 48 8.60 9.88 -3.64
N ARG A 49 9.32 9.61 -4.72
CA ARG A 49 8.74 9.43 -6.05
C ARG A 49 7.77 8.25 -6.10
N THR A 50 8.14 7.12 -5.49
CA THR A 50 7.29 5.93 -5.49
C THR A 50 6.02 6.15 -4.66
N ARG A 51 6.11 6.78 -3.48
CA ARG A 51 4.93 7.17 -2.69
C ARG A 51 4.01 8.11 -3.49
N LYS A 52 4.57 9.14 -4.14
CA LYS A 52 3.80 10.06 -4.99
C LYS A 52 3.07 9.32 -6.10
N MET A 53 3.71 8.31 -6.68
CA MET A 53 3.12 7.46 -7.70
C MET A 53 1.98 6.60 -7.15
N LEU A 54 2.17 5.93 -6.01
CA LEU A 54 1.12 5.12 -5.39
C LEU A 54 -0.11 5.96 -5.02
N LYS A 55 0.09 7.22 -4.63
CA LYS A 55 -0.97 8.21 -4.39
C LYS A 55 -1.69 8.68 -5.67
N GLN A 56 -1.23 8.29 -6.85
CA GLN A 56 -1.91 8.53 -8.13
C GLN A 56 -2.69 7.30 -8.62
N LEU A 57 -2.65 6.18 -7.91
CA LEU A 57 -3.42 5.00 -8.27
C LEU A 57 -4.92 5.35 -8.20
N PRO A 58 -5.70 5.08 -9.26
CA PRO A 58 -7.14 5.29 -9.25
C PRO A 58 -7.86 4.22 -8.44
N LYS A 59 -9.19 4.38 -8.30
CA LYS A 59 -10.04 3.37 -7.68
C LYS A 59 -9.98 2.03 -8.44
N MET A 60 -9.80 0.93 -7.72
CA MET A 60 -9.72 -0.43 -8.28
C MET A 60 -10.35 -1.48 -7.37
N ASP A 61 -10.59 -2.68 -7.89
CA ASP A 61 -11.10 -3.78 -7.06
C ASP A 61 -10.01 -4.31 -6.14
N LYS A 62 -8.92 -4.82 -6.72
CA LYS A 62 -7.85 -5.49 -5.96
C LYS A 62 -6.48 -4.91 -6.27
N LEU A 63 -5.73 -4.59 -5.22
CA LEU A 63 -4.35 -4.15 -5.29
C LEU A 63 -3.48 -5.08 -4.44
N ARG A 64 -2.38 -5.55 -5.02
CA ARG A 64 -1.30 -6.20 -4.29
C ARG A 64 0.00 -5.44 -4.54
N ILE A 65 0.70 -5.06 -3.48
CA ILE A 65 2.04 -4.46 -3.56
C ILE A 65 3.00 -5.36 -2.80
N ASP A 66 3.92 -5.98 -3.54
CA ASP A 66 5.03 -6.76 -2.98
C ASP A 66 6.31 -5.92 -3.07
N TRP A 67 7.00 -5.74 -1.94
CA TRP A 67 8.23 -4.96 -1.85
C TRP A 67 9.42 -5.90 -1.62
N LYS A 68 10.21 -6.15 -2.67
CA LYS A 68 11.40 -6.99 -2.56
C LYS A 68 12.62 -6.09 -2.35
N SER A 69 12.92 -5.78 -1.10
CA SER A 69 14.20 -5.19 -0.72
C SER A 69 15.27 -6.27 -0.58
N TRP A 70 16.45 -6.05 -1.16
CA TRP A 70 17.58 -6.98 -1.06
C TRP A 70 18.37 -6.89 0.26
N THR A 71 17.96 -6.09 1.23
CA THR A 71 18.61 -6.05 2.55
C THR A 71 18.16 -7.21 3.43
N SER A 72 18.72 -8.37 3.16
CA SER A 72 18.64 -9.60 3.97
C SER A 72 19.38 -9.51 5.31
N SER A 73 19.83 -8.34 5.75
CA SER A 73 20.41 -8.14 7.08
C SER A 73 19.44 -7.35 7.95
N MET A 74 18.67 -8.08 8.77
CA MET A 74 17.68 -7.60 9.75
C MET A 74 18.23 -6.68 10.87
N LYS A 75 19.34 -5.98 10.67
CA LYS A 75 19.83 -5.00 11.64
C LYS A 75 19.17 -3.66 11.32
N GLU A 76 18.09 -3.42 12.05
CA GLU A 76 17.41 -2.12 12.19
C GLU A 76 16.98 -1.52 10.86
N VAL A 77 15.87 -2.01 10.31
CA VAL A 77 15.12 -1.21 9.33
C VAL A 77 14.69 0.06 10.03
N VAL A 78 15.36 1.17 9.72
CA VAL A 78 14.95 2.51 10.16
C VAL A 78 13.56 2.74 9.59
N MET A 79 12.62 3.18 10.42
CA MET A 79 11.21 3.35 10.03
C MET A 79 11.05 4.22 8.77
N ASP A 80 11.95 5.17 8.57
CA ASP A 80 11.97 6.07 7.42
C ASP A 80 12.24 5.36 6.07
N ASP A 81 12.80 4.15 6.10
CA ASP A 81 13.15 3.35 4.91
C ASP A 81 11.99 2.46 4.40
N LEU A 82 10.81 2.53 5.01
CA LEU A 82 9.65 1.72 4.59
C LEU A 82 8.81 2.42 3.54
N LEU A 83 8.41 1.69 2.49
CA LEU A 83 7.81 2.30 1.29
C LEU A 83 6.48 2.98 1.59
N ILE A 84 5.62 2.29 2.33
CA ILE A 84 4.25 2.75 2.59
C ILE A 84 4.25 3.56 3.87
N ASP A 85 3.94 4.85 3.77
CA ASP A 85 3.62 5.75 4.89
C ASP A 85 2.10 5.80 5.13
N ASP A 86 1.65 6.45 6.21
CA ASP A 86 0.23 6.63 6.52
C ASP A 86 -0.55 7.22 5.34
N GLY A 87 -0.05 8.29 4.73
CA GLY A 87 -0.74 8.93 3.61
C GLY A 87 -0.93 8.00 2.40
N THR A 88 0.04 7.12 2.14
CA THR A 88 -0.01 6.14 1.05
C THR A 88 -0.97 5.00 1.39
N LEU A 89 -0.92 4.52 2.64
CA LEU A 89 -1.83 3.53 3.17
C LEU A 89 -3.29 4.00 3.09
N LEU A 90 -3.58 5.22 3.50
CA LEU A 90 -4.92 5.81 3.48
C LEU A 90 -5.44 6.01 2.07
N HIS A 91 -4.59 6.47 1.15
CA HIS A 91 -4.95 6.61 -0.26
C HIS A 91 -5.34 5.25 -0.85
N ILE A 92 -4.49 4.24 -0.67
CA ILE A 92 -4.74 2.88 -1.17
C ILE A 92 -6.01 2.30 -0.55
N SER A 93 -6.16 2.44 0.77
CA SER A 93 -7.32 1.94 1.50
C SER A 93 -8.60 2.61 1.00
N SER A 94 -8.60 3.90 0.68
CA SER A 94 -9.77 4.59 0.11
C SER A 94 -10.06 4.17 -1.34
N ASN A 95 -9.03 3.81 -2.10
CA ASN A 95 -9.13 3.57 -3.54
C ASN A 95 -9.09 2.08 -3.93
N SER A 96 -9.19 1.15 -2.99
CA SER A 96 -9.27 -0.27 -3.30
C SER A 96 -10.35 -0.96 -2.48
N ASN A 97 -11.00 -1.98 -3.03
CA ASN A 97 -11.86 -2.85 -2.24
C ASN A 97 -11.01 -3.87 -1.46
N HIS A 98 -9.96 -4.39 -2.09
CA HIS A 98 -9.08 -5.39 -1.50
C HIS A 98 -7.61 -5.00 -1.69
N ALA A 99 -6.93 -4.60 -0.62
CA ALA A 99 -5.50 -4.28 -0.62
C ALA A 99 -4.69 -5.30 0.16
N VAL A 100 -3.62 -5.82 -0.46
CA VAL A 100 -2.57 -6.58 0.22
C VAL A 100 -1.26 -5.82 0.03
N LEU A 101 -0.74 -5.28 1.12
CA LEU A 101 0.46 -4.48 1.15
C LEU A 101 1.55 -5.20 1.94
N ASP A 102 2.79 -4.96 1.56
CA ASP A 102 3.95 -5.38 2.33
C ASP A 102 4.12 -4.54 3.61
N LYS A 103 5.28 -4.64 4.25
CA LYS A 103 5.64 -3.83 5.43
C LYS A 103 5.63 -2.33 5.12
N GLY A 104 5.07 -1.54 6.03
CA GLY A 104 5.11 -0.08 5.99
C GLY A 104 5.40 0.55 7.35
N CYS A 105 5.67 1.86 7.32
CA CYS A 105 5.84 2.68 8.51
C CYS A 105 4.51 3.36 8.80
N PHE A 106 3.78 2.80 9.77
CA PHE A 106 2.46 3.28 10.12
C PHE A 106 2.44 3.80 11.55
N THR A 107 1.81 4.94 11.74
CA THR A 107 1.44 5.40 13.09
C THR A 107 0.18 4.68 13.55
N ALA A 108 -0.05 4.67 14.86
CA ALA A 108 -1.32 4.18 15.42
C ALA A 108 -2.53 4.94 14.85
N GLU A 109 -2.41 6.25 14.65
CA GLU A 109 -3.43 7.08 14.03
C GLU A 109 -3.70 6.64 12.58
N GLY A 110 -2.65 6.43 11.78
CA GLY A 110 -2.77 5.94 10.41
C GLY A 110 -3.53 4.62 10.32
N ILE A 111 -3.23 3.67 11.21
CA ILE A 111 -3.94 2.38 11.29
C ILE A 111 -5.41 2.58 11.67
N LEU A 112 -5.70 3.40 12.69
CA LEU A 112 -7.07 3.70 13.12
C LEU A 112 -7.91 4.30 11.98
N ARG A 113 -7.33 5.24 11.22
CA ARG A 113 -7.97 5.84 10.05
C ARG A 113 -8.29 4.81 8.95
N VAL A 114 -7.47 3.77 8.78
CA VAL A 114 -7.81 2.66 7.87
C VAL A 114 -9.03 1.89 8.38
N PHE A 115 -9.11 1.60 9.67
CA PHE A 115 -10.30 0.96 10.25
C PHE A 115 -11.57 1.82 10.03
N GLU A 116 -11.49 3.14 10.23
CA GLU A 116 -12.60 4.06 9.94
C GLU A 116 -13.08 3.94 8.48
N ILE A 117 -12.15 3.94 7.52
CA ILE A 117 -12.45 3.74 6.09
C ILE A 117 -13.13 2.39 5.85
N MET A 118 -12.70 1.34 6.56
CA MET A 118 -13.30 0.00 6.45
C MET A 118 -14.73 -0.03 6.99
N CYS A 119 -14.98 0.55 8.15
CA CYS A 119 -16.31 0.61 8.77
C CYS A 119 -17.31 1.43 7.95
N GLN A 120 -16.85 2.45 7.22
CA GLN A 120 -17.68 3.25 6.33
C GLN A 120 -17.95 2.60 4.97
N SER A 121 -17.21 1.53 4.63
CA SER A 121 -17.38 0.80 3.39
C SER A 121 -18.45 -0.29 3.54
N PRO A 122 -19.14 -0.71 2.45
CA PRO A 122 -19.99 -1.89 2.48
C PRO A 122 -19.19 -3.11 2.97
N SER A 123 -19.62 -3.69 4.09
CA SER A 123 -18.82 -4.63 4.92
C SER A 123 -18.45 -5.93 4.20
N ASP A 124 -19.15 -6.29 3.13
CA ASP A 124 -18.94 -7.51 2.34
C ASP A 124 -17.81 -7.37 1.29
N LYS A 125 -17.27 -6.16 1.09
CA LYS A 125 -16.36 -5.88 -0.03
C LYS A 125 -15.01 -5.31 0.36
N LYS A 126 -14.81 -4.91 1.63
CA LYS A 126 -13.60 -4.21 2.05
C LYS A 126 -12.61 -5.11 2.78
N PHE A 127 -11.37 -5.12 2.32
CA PHE A 127 -10.26 -5.84 2.93
C PHE A 127 -8.96 -5.06 2.76
N VAL A 128 -8.20 -4.92 3.84
CA VAL A 128 -6.87 -4.31 3.83
C VAL A 128 -5.96 -5.16 4.72
N SER A 129 -4.82 -5.58 4.19
CA SER A 129 -3.80 -6.35 4.92
C SER A 129 -2.44 -5.69 4.72
N PHE A 130 -1.69 -5.52 5.80
CA PHE A 130 -0.32 -4.99 5.80
C PHE A 130 0.45 -5.52 7.01
N ALA A 131 1.78 -5.49 6.92
CA ALA A 131 2.65 -5.77 8.06
C ALA A 131 3.10 -4.46 8.73
N THR A 132 3.06 -4.40 10.06
CA THR A 132 3.51 -3.25 10.84
C THR A 132 4.52 -3.69 11.91
N SER A 133 5.19 -2.73 12.54
CA SER A 133 6.08 -3.00 13.67
C SER A 133 5.28 -3.28 14.94
N MET A 134 5.81 -4.12 15.84
CA MET A 134 5.18 -4.33 17.16
C MET A 134 5.06 -3.00 17.94
N VAL A 135 6.05 -2.11 17.82
CA VAL A 135 6.01 -0.78 18.47
C VAL A 135 4.81 0.05 18.02
N SER A 136 4.53 0.08 16.71
CA SER A 136 3.36 0.76 16.16
C SER A 136 2.04 0.13 16.64
N PHE A 137 2.03 -1.20 16.79
CA PHE A 137 0.87 -1.94 17.26
C PHE A 137 0.61 -1.71 18.76
N ASP A 138 1.64 -1.77 19.60
CA ASP A 138 1.53 -1.49 21.04
C ASP A 138 1.04 -0.05 21.28
N SER A 139 1.58 0.90 20.52
CA SER A 139 1.13 2.30 20.56
C SER A 139 -0.35 2.48 20.20
N MET A 140 -0.90 1.59 19.37
CA MET A 140 -2.32 1.58 19.02
C MET A 140 -3.17 1.04 20.17
N ILE A 141 -2.75 -0.03 20.84
CA ILE A 141 -3.47 -0.58 22.00
C ILE A 141 -3.55 0.45 23.12
N ASP A 142 -2.48 1.21 23.33
CA ASP A 142 -2.40 2.22 24.39
C ASP A 142 -3.15 3.53 24.05
N CYS A 143 -3.71 3.67 22.85
CA CYS A 143 -4.43 4.89 22.46
C CYS A 143 -5.80 4.99 23.16
N PRO A 144 -6.03 6.02 24.01
CA PRO A 144 -7.24 6.12 24.85
C PRO A 144 -8.55 6.32 24.06
N ASN A 145 -8.44 6.67 22.78
CA ASN A 145 -9.57 6.90 21.88
C ASN A 145 -10.01 5.63 21.12
N LEU A 146 -9.27 4.52 21.23
CA LEU A 146 -9.69 3.21 20.73
C LEU A 146 -10.61 2.55 21.77
N LYS A 147 -11.75 3.19 22.04
CA LYS A 147 -12.86 2.50 22.71
C LYS A 147 -13.64 1.77 21.62
N TYR A 148 -13.53 0.44 21.61
CA TYR A 148 -14.42 -0.42 20.85
C TYR A 148 -15.84 -0.24 21.45
N GLU A 149 -16.70 0.49 20.76
CA GLU A 149 -18.15 0.48 21.01
C GLU A 149 -18.82 -0.64 20.22
#